data_AF-A0AAX0YWU6-F1
#
_entry.id   AF-A0AAX0YWU6-F1
#
_cell.length_a   1.000
_cell.length_b   1.000
_cell.length_c   1.000
_cell.angle_alpha   90.00
_cell.angle_beta   90.00
_cell.angle_gamma   90.00
#
_symmetry.space_group_name_H-M   'P 1'
#
loop_
_entity.id
_entity.type
_entity.pdbx_description
1 polymer ?
#
loop_
_entity_poly.entity_id
_entity_poly.type
_entity_poly.pdbx_seq_one_letter_code
_entity_poly.pdbx_strand_id
1 'polypeptide(L)'
;MNKRLLIGIVIIVVAILGIKMCTTGVEKVATDTTKEVLNKVVKADLKPVAEAIKNQQQCKPGAATALQALGHEGQPLARSMAYIALAQESYLQDDKQKAQIELQQSLDASGKKMSPQQRDELLQGLAKGAAELAAKRKQNGFNIDCQPL
;
A
#
# COMPACT_ATOMS: atom_id res chain seq x y z
N MET A 1 -7.49 -20.74 13.98
CA MET A 1 -7.36 -19.45 13.28
C MET A 1 -6.12 -18.72 13.78
N ASN A 2 -5.06 -18.68 12.97
CA ASN A 2 -3.74 -18.21 13.40
C ASN A 2 -3.71 -16.68 13.53
N LYS A 3 -3.41 -16.19 14.74
CA LYS A 3 -3.19 -14.75 15.04
C LYS A 3 -2.24 -14.05 14.05
N ARG A 4 -1.32 -14.79 13.43
CA ARG A 4 -0.38 -14.29 12.41
C ARG A 4 -1.05 -13.90 11.08
N LEU A 5 -2.21 -14.50 10.76
CA LEU A 5 -2.97 -14.27 9.53
C LEU A 5 -3.62 -12.87 9.53
N LEU A 6 -4.24 -12.51 10.67
CA LEU A 6 -4.81 -11.18 10.89
C LEU A 6 -3.74 -10.08 10.82
N ILE A 7 -2.51 -10.37 11.26
CA ILE A 7 -1.42 -9.39 11.32
C ILE A 7 -0.94 -8.97 9.92
N GLY A 8 -0.88 -9.89 8.95
CA GLY A 8 -0.49 -9.55 7.57
C GLY A 8 -1.48 -8.62 6.88
N ILE A 9 -2.77 -8.87 7.08
CA ILE A 9 -3.86 -8.04 6.54
C ILE A 9 -3.92 -6.70 7.27
N VAL A 10 -3.72 -6.69 8.59
CA VAL A 10 -3.66 -5.44 9.39
C VAL A 10 -2.51 -4.55 8.98
N ILE A 11 -1.34 -5.08 8.58
CA ILE A 11 -0.20 -4.25 8.12
C ILE A 11 -0.55 -3.52 6.82
N ILE A 12 -1.22 -4.19 5.89
CA ILE A 12 -1.65 -3.60 4.61
C ILE A 12 -2.77 -2.58 4.87
N VAL A 13 -3.73 -2.91 5.74
CA VAL A 13 -4.83 -2.01 6.11
C VAL A 13 -4.35 -0.80 6.91
N VAL A 14 -3.33 -0.91 7.78
CA VAL A 14 -2.72 0.24 8.49
C VAL A 14 -1.89 1.10 7.56
N ALA A 15 -1.20 0.51 6.57
CA ALA A 15 -0.53 1.27 5.52
C ALA A 15 -1.53 2.07 4.66
N ILE A 16 -2.72 1.52 4.41
CA ILE A 16 -3.78 2.16 3.63
C ILE A 16 -4.59 3.18 4.47
N LEU A 17 -4.87 2.91 5.75
CA LEU A 17 -5.70 3.76 6.63
C LEU A 17 -4.89 4.78 7.47
N GLY A 18 -3.58 4.62 7.63
CA GLY A 18 -2.91 5.01 8.87
C GLY A 18 -1.77 6.04 8.79
N ILE A 19 -1.74 6.97 7.83
CA ILE A 19 -0.84 8.15 7.99
C ILE A 19 -1.26 9.01 9.20
N LYS A 20 -2.51 8.90 9.67
CA LYS A 20 -3.03 9.73 10.78
C LYS A 20 -2.79 9.22 12.20
N MET A 21 -2.31 7.99 12.42
CA MET A 21 -2.22 7.41 13.78
C MET A 21 -0.80 7.20 14.32
N CYS A 22 0.24 7.55 13.58
CA CYS A 22 1.62 7.29 14.01
C CYS A 22 2.18 8.25 15.07
N THR A 23 1.43 9.23 15.59
CA THR A 23 2.01 10.26 16.49
C THR A 23 1.49 10.31 17.94
N THR A 24 0.40 9.64 18.33
CA THR A 24 -0.18 9.92 19.68
C THR A 24 -0.92 8.76 20.36
N GLY A 25 -0.30 7.58 20.51
CA GLY A 25 -0.80 6.65 21.55
C GLY A 25 -0.53 5.14 21.43
N VAL A 26 0.31 4.69 20.51
CA VAL A 26 0.48 3.24 20.28
C VAL A 26 1.48 2.57 21.25
N GLU A 27 2.25 3.34 22.02
CA GLU A 27 3.30 2.79 22.90
C GLU A 27 2.78 1.88 24.03
N LYS A 28 1.52 2.03 24.46
CA LYS A 28 1.01 1.27 25.63
C LYS A 28 0.30 -0.05 25.32
N VAL A 29 0.04 -0.41 24.06
CA VAL A 29 -0.73 -1.63 23.70
C VAL A 29 -0.13 -2.41 22.51
N ALA A 30 1.14 -2.17 22.19
CA ALA A 30 1.82 -2.88 21.10
C ALA A 30 2.32 -4.26 21.56
N THR A 31 1.70 -5.34 21.06
CA THR A 31 2.24 -6.72 21.18
C THR A 31 3.63 -6.81 20.54
N ASP A 32 4.47 -7.80 20.90
CA ASP A 32 5.85 -7.90 20.38
C ASP A 32 5.95 -7.92 18.85
N THR A 33 4.91 -8.45 18.17
CA THR A 33 4.82 -8.41 16.70
C THR A 33 4.64 -6.99 16.17
N THR A 34 3.86 -6.15 16.87
CA THR A 34 3.67 -4.74 16.55
C THR A 34 4.95 -3.95 16.77
N LYS A 35 5.74 -4.27 17.81
CA LYS A 35 7.05 -3.65 18.04
C LYS A 35 8.07 -4.02 16.98
N GLU A 36 8.10 -5.27 16.51
CA GLU A 36 9.04 -5.70 15.47
C GLU A 36 8.69 -5.07 14.10
N VAL A 37 7.39 -4.98 13.79
CA VAL A 37 6.88 -4.28 12.61
C VAL A 37 7.15 -2.78 12.73
N LEU A 38 6.87 -2.16 13.88
CA LEU A 38 7.16 -0.76 14.14
C LEU A 38 8.64 -0.49 14.02
N ASN A 39 9.53 -1.34 14.56
CA ASN A 39 10.98 -1.20 14.38
C ASN A 39 11.42 -1.34 12.91
N LYS A 40 10.82 -2.26 12.15
CA LYS A 40 11.09 -2.41 10.70
C LYS A 40 10.57 -1.22 9.90
N VAL A 41 9.43 -0.66 10.28
CA VAL A 41 8.83 0.55 9.70
C VAL A 41 9.62 1.81 10.08
N VAL A 42 10.09 1.92 11.32
CA VAL A 42 10.91 3.04 11.82
C VAL A 42 12.31 3.01 11.21
N LYS A 43 12.85 1.83 10.91
CA LYS A 43 14.12 1.68 10.20
C LYS A 43 14.00 1.85 8.68
N ALA A 44 12.85 1.55 8.11
CA ALA A 44 12.59 1.79 6.69
C ALA A 44 12.26 3.27 6.49
N ASP A 45 13.02 3.97 5.65
CA ASP A 45 12.61 5.32 5.25
C ASP A 45 11.41 5.23 4.30
N LEU A 46 10.21 5.27 4.87
CA LEU A 46 8.94 5.20 4.14
C LEU A 46 8.40 6.57 3.73
N LYS A 47 9.06 7.66 4.14
CA LYS A 47 8.61 9.02 3.84
C LYS A 47 8.47 9.27 2.32
N PRO A 48 9.43 8.85 1.47
CA PRO A 48 9.31 9.04 0.02
C PRO A 48 8.11 8.30 -0.58
N VAL A 49 7.85 7.07 -0.10
CA VAL A 49 6.69 6.27 -0.53
C VAL A 49 5.39 6.90 -0.09
N ALA A 50 5.29 7.33 1.17
CA ALA A 50 4.08 7.96 1.68
C ALA A 50 3.76 9.26 0.92
N GLU A 51 4.78 10.03 0.56
CA GLU A 51 4.63 11.24 -0.25
C GLU A 51 4.18 10.92 -1.68
N ALA A 52 4.77 9.90 -2.32
CA ALA A 52 4.38 9.48 -3.66
C ALA A 52 2.92 8.96 -3.70
N ILE A 53 2.49 8.17 -2.71
CA ILE A 53 1.10 7.72 -2.56
C ILE A 53 0.16 8.92 -2.36
N LYS A 54 0.52 9.88 -1.50
CA LYS A 54 -0.28 11.09 -1.32
C LYS A 54 -0.41 11.87 -2.64
N ASN A 55 0.68 12.02 -3.38
CA ASN A 55 0.68 12.70 -4.67
C ASN A 55 -0.22 11.97 -5.70
N GLN A 56 -0.25 10.63 -5.67
CA GLN A 56 -1.15 9.82 -6.49
C GLN A 56 -2.64 10.05 -6.14
N GLN A 57 -2.97 10.12 -4.84
CA GLN A 57 -4.32 10.44 -4.36
C GLN A 57 -4.76 11.87 -4.70
N GLN A 58 -3.80 12.77 -4.84
CA GLN A 58 -3.99 14.17 -5.23
C GLN A 58 -3.84 14.40 -6.74
N CYS A 59 -3.72 13.33 -7.53
CA CYS A 59 -3.60 13.41 -8.98
C CYS A 59 -2.47 14.33 -9.46
N LYS A 60 -1.37 14.40 -8.69
CA LYS A 60 -0.21 15.20 -9.08
C LYS A 60 0.58 14.52 -10.20
N PRO A 61 1.07 15.28 -11.18
CA PRO A 61 1.91 14.75 -12.24
C PRO A 61 3.17 14.08 -11.65
N GLY A 62 3.60 12.98 -12.26
CA GLY A 62 4.81 12.25 -11.86
C GLY A 62 4.66 11.33 -10.64
N ALA A 63 3.48 11.25 -10.01
CA ALA A 63 3.28 10.37 -8.85
C ALA A 63 3.48 8.89 -9.18
N ALA A 64 2.97 8.42 -10.32
CA ALA A 64 3.17 7.04 -10.78
C ALA A 64 4.65 6.75 -11.07
N THR A 65 5.37 7.70 -11.68
CA THR A 65 6.82 7.58 -11.94
C THR A 65 7.61 7.48 -10.64
N ALA A 66 7.28 8.31 -9.64
CA ALA A 66 7.93 8.26 -8.34
C ALA A 66 7.67 6.92 -7.62
N LEU A 67 6.43 6.42 -7.67
CA LEU A 67 6.09 5.09 -7.13
C LEU A 67 6.86 3.98 -7.86
N GLN A 68 6.99 4.06 -9.19
CA GLN A 68 7.73 3.06 -9.95
C GLN A 68 9.22 3.06 -9.58
N ALA A 69 9.86 4.24 -9.47
CA ALA A 69 11.23 4.36 -9.01
C ALA A 69 11.41 3.74 -7.61
N LEU A 70 10.50 4.06 -6.68
CA LEU A 70 10.52 3.50 -5.32
C LEU A 70 10.24 1.99 -5.30
N GLY A 71 9.48 1.47 -6.25
CA GLY A 71 9.26 0.04 -6.48
C GLY A 71 10.53 -0.70 -6.90
N HIS A 72 11.42 -0.04 -7.65
CA HIS A 72 12.69 -0.61 -8.11
C HIS A 72 13.83 -0.41 -7.10
N GLU A 73 13.96 0.79 -6.53
CA GLU A 73 15.14 1.23 -5.80
C GLU A 73 14.95 1.27 -4.27
N GLY A 74 13.70 1.21 -3.81
CA GLY A 74 13.40 1.31 -2.38
C GLY A 74 13.92 0.13 -1.55
N GLN A 75 13.89 0.28 -0.23
CA GLN A 75 14.04 -0.86 0.67
C GLN A 75 12.86 -1.84 0.50
N PRO A 76 12.99 -3.13 0.86
CA PRO A 76 11.96 -4.17 0.62
C PRO A 76 10.52 -3.76 0.98
N LEU A 77 10.34 -3.09 2.13
CA LEU A 77 9.03 -2.61 2.56
C LEU A 77 8.53 -1.44 1.71
N ALA A 78 9.38 -0.47 1.39
CA ALA A 78 9.06 0.66 0.52
C ALA A 78 8.68 0.17 -0.89
N ARG A 79 9.44 -0.79 -1.44
CA ARG A 79 9.14 -1.42 -2.73
C ARG A 79 7.78 -2.10 -2.73
N SER A 80 7.51 -2.90 -1.70
CA SER A 80 6.23 -3.59 -1.55
C SER A 80 5.06 -2.60 -1.50
N MET A 81 5.18 -1.51 -0.73
CA MET A 81 4.14 -0.49 -0.64
C MET A 81 3.96 0.29 -1.95
N ALA A 82 5.05 0.65 -2.63
CA ALA A 82 5.00 1.36 -3.90
C ALA A 82 4.28 0.54 -4.97
N TYR A 83 4.57 -0.76 -5.06
CA TYR A 83 3.91 -1.67 -6.00
C TYR A 83 2.44 -1.94 -5.66
N ILE A 84 2.06 -1.95 -4.38
CA ILE A 84 0.63 -2.02 -4.00
C ILE A 84 -0.11 -0.77 -4.50
N ALA A 85 0.47 0.42 -4.32
CA ALA A 85 -0.13 1.66 -4.75
C ALA A 85 -0.28 1.74 -6.29
N LEU A 86 0.72 1.25 -7.02
CA LEU A 86 0.64 1.10 -8.48
C LEU A 86 -0.43 0.09 -8.89
N ALA A 87 -0.49 -1.08 -8.22
CA ALA A 87 -1.50 -2.09 -8.52
C ALA A 87 -2.92 -1.54 -8.31
N GLN A 88 -3.14 -0.73 -7.26
CA GLN A 88 -4.43 -0.08 -7.02
C GLN A 88 -4.78 0.93 -8.11
N GLU A 89 -3.79 1.67 -8.64
CA GLU A 89 -3.98 2.54 -9.80
C GLU A 89 -4.43 1.74 -11.01
N SER A 90 -3.65 0.73 -11.38
CA SER A 90 -3.89 -0.09 -12.56
C SER A 90 -5.26 -0.76 -12.48
N TYR A 91 -5.63 -1.26 -11.28
CA TYR A 91 -6.95 -1.82 -11.06
C TYR A 91 -8.07 -0.78 -11.23
N LEU A 92 -7.88 0.44 -10.70
CA LEU A 92 -8.85 1.53 -10.82
C LEU A 92 -9.04 1.98 -12.28
N GLN A 93 -7.98 1.88 -13.08
CA GLN A 93 -7.95 2.16 -14.53
C GLN A 93 -8.38 0.94 -15.39
N ASP A 94 -8.96 -0.08 -14.75
CA ASP A 94 -9.40 -1.34 -15.36
C ASP A 94 -8.29 -2.18 -16.04
N ASP A 95 -7.02 -1.83 -15.86
CA ASP A 95 -5.85 -2.63 -16.28
C ASP A 95 -5.54 -3.72 -15.24
N LYS A 96 -6.43 -4.71 -15.19
CA LYS A 96 -6.36 -5.85 -14.25
C LYS A 96 -5.10 -6.69 -14.45
N GLN A 97 -4.58 -6.78 -15.67
CA GLN A 97 -3.37 -7.56 -15.95
C GLN A 97 -2.13 -6.88 -15.34
N LYS A 98 -1.98 -5.57 -15.57
CA LYS A 98 -0.89 -4.80 -14.97
C LYS A 98 -1.00 -4.77 -13.45
N ALA A 99 -2.22 -4.61 -12.92
CA ALA A 99 -2.47 -4.64 -11.48
C ALA A 99 -2.01 -5.96 -10.83
N GLN A 100 -2.21 -7.10 -11.49
CA GLN A 100 -1.72 -8.39 -11.02
C GLN A 100 -0.19 -8.49 -11.04
N ILE A 101 0.46 -7.97 -12.08
CA ILE A 101 1.92 -7.95 -12.20
C ILE A 101 2.53 -7.11 -11.08
N GLU A 102 2.01 -5.90 -10.86
CA GLU A 102 2.47 -4.99 -9.81
C GLU A 102 2.21 -5.59 -8.42
N LEU A 103 1.06 -6.23 -8.20
CA LEU A 103 0.80 -6.94 -6.95
C LEU A 103 1.84 -8.06 -6.73
N GLN A 104 2.14 -8.88 -7.74
CA GLN A 104 3.17 -9.92 -7.64
C GLN A 104 4.55 -9.34 -7.30
N GLN A 105 4.94 -8.22 -7.91
CA GLN A 105 6.19 -7.51 -7.60
C GLN A 105 6.24 -7.04 -6.14
N SER A 106 5.09 -6.61 -5.59
CA SER A 106 4.99 -6.31 -4.17
C SER A 106 5.24 -7.54 -3.28
N LEU A 107 4.67 -8.68 -3.66
CA LEU A 107 4.85 -9.94 -2.93
C LEU A 107 6.31 -10.40 -2.94
N ASP A 108 6.95 -10.30 -4.11
CA ASP A 108 8.35 -10.68 -4.28
C ASP A 108 9.28 -9.76 -3.47
N ALA A 109 8.99 -8.46 -3.44
CA ALA A 109 9.72 -7.50 -2.61
C ALA A 109 9.60 -7.79 -1.10
N SER A 110 8.49 -8.38 -0.65
CA SER A 110 8.30 -8.77 0.75
C SER A 110 9.14 -9.99 1.17
N GLY A 111 9.73 -10.72 0.21
CA GLY A 111 10.54 -11.92 0.44
C GLY A 111 9.77 -13.11 1.04
N LYS A 112 8.45 -12.98 1.20
CA LYS A 112 7.60 -14.02 1.78
C LYS A 112 6.93 -14.84 0.70
N LYS A 113 7.17 -16.15 0.71
CA LYS A 113 6.40 -17.11 -0.07
C LYS A 113 4.97 -17.15 0.48
N MET A 114 4.00 -16.75 -0.34
CA MET A 114 2.57 -16.80 -0.02
C MET A 114 1.91 -18.03 -0.63
N SER A 115 0.95 -18.61 0.10
CA SER A 115 0.10 -19.67 -0.42
C SER A 115 -0.89 -19.11 -1.47
N PRO A 116 -1.47 -19.97 -2.33
CA PRO A 116 -2.49 -19.55 -3.30
C PRO A 116 -3.67 -18.82 -2.67
N GLN A 117 -4.18 -19.32 -1.53
CA GLN A 117 -5.29 -18.69 -0.79
C GLN A 117 -4.96 -17.27 -0.33
N GLN A 118 -3.72 -17.03 0.09
CA GLN A 118 -3.28 -15.70 0.52
C GLN A 118 -3.16 -14.73 -0.66
N ARG A 119 -2.78 -15.23 -1.84
CA ARG A 119 -2.76 -14.43 -3.07
C ARG A 119 -4.18 -14.02 -3.47
N ASP A 120 -5.14 -14.92 -3.35
CA ASP A 120 -6.55 -14.63 -3.66
C ASP A 120 -7.13 -13.59 -2.69
N GLU A 121 -6.83 -13.69 -1.39
CA GLU A 121 -7.21 -12.67 -0.40
C GLU A 121 -6.59 -11.30 -0.70
N LEU A 122 -5.34 -11.26 -1.18
CA LEU A 122 -4.67 -10.03 -1.59
C LEU A 122 -5.29 -9.42 -2.85
N LEU A 123 -5.69 -10.24 -3.81
CA LEU A 123 -6.40 -9.78 -5.01
C LEU A 123 -7.79 -9.22 -4.66
N GLN A 124 -8.49 -9.82 -3.70
CA GLN A 124 -9.73 -9.25 -3.15
C GLN A 124 -9.45 -7.92 -2.40
N GLY A 125 -8.36 -7.87 -1.64
CA GLY A 125 -7.89 -6.66 -0.98
C GLY A 125 -7.51 -5.54 -1.95
N LEU A 126 -7.03 -5.88 -3.14
CA LEU A 126 -6.67 -4.94 -4.20
C LEU A 126 -7.87 -4.15 -4.70
N ALA A 127 -9.01 -4.83 -4.94
CA ALA A 127 -10.25 -4.18 -5.35
C ALA A 127 -10.74 -3.17 -4.29
N LYS A 128 -10.65 -3.55 -3.01
CA LYS A 128 -10.96 -2.64 -1.90
C LYS A 128 -10.01 -1.44 -1.84
N GLY A 129 -8.71 -1.68 -2.00
CA GLY A 129 -7.70 -0.62 -2.05
C GLY A 129 -7.91 0.37 -3.19
N ALA A 130 -8.27 -0.13 -4.38
CA ALA A 130 -8.63 0.71 -5.53
C ALA A 130 -9.89 1.56 -5.25
N ALA A 131 -10.90 1.00 -4.59
CA ALA A 131 -12.09 1.74 -4.17
C ALA A 131 -11.75 2.83 -3.13
N GLU A 132 -10.85 2.56 -2.19
CA GLU A 132 -10.38 3.54 -1.21
C GLU A 132 -9.55 4.65 -1.87
N LEU A 133 -8.72 4.33 -2.86
CA LEU A 133 -8.02 5.32 -3.70
C LEU A 133 -9.02 6.22 -4.44
N ALA A 134 -10.04 5.64 -5.07
CA ALA A 134 -11.11 6.40 -5.72
C ALA A 134 -11.85 7.34 -4.75
N ALA A 135 -12.17 6.84 -3.55
CA ALA A 135 -12.79 7.64 -2.50
C ALA A 135 -11.88 8.80 -2.05
N LYS A 136 -10.56 8.56 -1.96
CA LYS A 136 -9.57 9.60 -1.61
C LYS A 136 -9.43 10.65 -2.71
N ARG A 137 -9.41 10.25 -3.98
CA ARG A 137 -9.46 11.19 -5.12
C ARG A 137 -10.69 12.08 -5.06
N LYS A 138 -11.86 11.47 -4.83
CA LYS A 138 -13.11 12.21 -4.67
C LYS A 138 -13.06 13.21 -3.52
N GLN A 139 -12.50 12.82 -2.37
CA GLN A 139 -12.28 13.72 -1.23
C GLN A 139 -11.34 14.89 -1.56
N ASN A 140 -10.41 14.70 -2.50
CA ASN A 140 -9.48 15.71 -2.97
C ASN A 140 -10.02 16.53 -4.17
N GLY A 141 -11.27 16.30 -4.61
CA GLY A 141 -11.88 17.02 -5.72
C GLY A 141 -11.57 16.44 -7.10
N PHE A 142 -11.20 15.16 -7.19
CA PHE A 142 -10.90 14.48 -8.46
C PHE A 142 -11.79 13.25 -8.69
N ASN A 143 -12.09 12.95 -9.95
CA ASN A 143 -12.70 11.68 -10.36
C ASN A 143 -11.64 10.55 -10.44
N ILE A 144 -12.05 9.35 -10.87
CA ILE A 144 -11.15 8.18 -10.95
C ILE A 144 -10.03 8.37 -11.98
N ASP A 145 -10.26 9.18 -13.01
CA ASP A 145 -9.33 9.48 -14.11
C ASP A 145 -8.53 10.76 -13.85
N CYS A 146 -8.49 11.21 -12.59
CA CYS A 146 -7.76 12.40 -12.17
C CYS A 146 -8.20 13.71 -12.84
N GLN A 147 -9.44 13.79 -13.31
CA GLN A 147 -10.06 15.04 -13.73
C GLN A 147 -10.72 15.74 -12.53
N PRO A 148 -10.70 17.08 -12.46
CA PRO A 148 -11.44 17.82 -11.45
C PRO A 148 -12.94 17.48 -11.47
N LEU A 149 -13.55 17.37 -10.29
CA LEU A 149 -14.99 17.21 -10.08
C LEU A 149 -15.77 18.52 -10.19
#